data_AF-A0A348SDX0-F1
#
_entry.id   AF-A0A348SDX0-F1
#
_cell.length_a   1.000
_cell.length_b   1.000
_cell.length_c   1.000
_cell.angle_alpha   90.00
_cell.angle_beta   90.00
_cell.angle_gamma   90.00
#
_symmetry.space_group_name_H-M   'P 1'
#
loop_
_entity.id
_entity.type
_entity.pdbx_description
1 polymer ?
#
loop_
_entity_poly.entity_id
_entity_poly.type
_entity_poly.pdbx_seq_one_letter_code
_entity_poly.pdbx_strand_id
1 'polypeptide(L)' 'MSGHSKWSTIKRAKGATDAKRAAQFTKVSREITIAARIGGPDAASNP' A
#
# COMPACT_ATOMS: atom_id res chain seq x y z
N MET A 1 -13.64 25.59 -19.63
CA MET A 1 -13.72 24.45 -18.69
C MET A 1 -13.08 23.22 -19.31
N SER A 2 -12.08 22.66 -18.64
CA SER A 2 -11.26 21.51 -19.05
C SER A 2 -12.01 20.16 -18.92
N GLY A 3 -13.17 20.01 -19.56
CA GLY A 3 -14.03 18.82 -19.44
C GLY A 3 -13.40 17.55 -20.02
N HIS A 4 -12.66 17.66 -21.12
CA HIS A 4 -12.16 16.51 -21.89
C HIS A 4 -10.89 15.85 -21.30
N SER A 5 -10.14 16.54 -20.45
CA SER A 5 -8.87 16.04 -19.89
C SER A 5 -8.91 15.75 -18.39
N LYS A 6 -9.99 16.13 -17.69
CA LYS A 6 -10.16 15.91 -16.25
C LYS A 6 -9.93 14.44 -15.87
N TRP A 7 -10.55 13.52 -16.61
CA TRP A 7 -10.40 12.08 -16.36
C TRP A 7 -8.97 11.61 -16.59
N SER A 8 -8.33 12.02 -17.68
CA SER A 8 -6.95 11.67 -18.00
C SER A 8 -5.97 12.11 -16.92
N THR A 9 -6.16 13.30 -16.35
CA THR A 9 -5.36 13.82 -15.23
C THR A 9 -5.58 13.00 -13.96
N ILE A 10 -6.84 12.70 -13.62
CA ILE A 10 -7.18 11.86 -12.45
C ILE A 10 -6.58 10.47 -12.59
N LYS A 11 -6.70 9.84 -13.77
CA LYS A 11 -6.17 8.49 -14.04
C LYS A 11 -4.65 8.43 -13.82
N ARG A 12 -3.90 9.43 -14.30
CA ARG A 12 -2.44 9.50 -14.12
C ARG A 12 -2.05 9.71 -12.65
N ALA A 13 -2.70 10.66 -11.97
CA ALA A 13 -2.42 10.95 -10.55
C ALA A 13 -2.73 9.73 -9.66
N LYS A 14 -3.86 9.06 -9.92
CA LYS A 14 -4.25 7.83 -9.24
C LYS A 14 -3.24 6.70 -9.49
N GLY A 15 -2.86 6.45 -10.74
CA GLY A 15 -1.89 5.40 -11.07
C GLY A 15 -0.55 5.56 -10.36
N ALA A 16 -0.02 6.79 -10.29
CA ALA A 16 1.22 7.07 -9.57
C ALA A 16 1.10 6.85 -8.05
N THR A 17 -0.05 7.21 -7.48
CA THR A 17 -0.33 7.02 -6.05
C THR A 17 -0.50 5.55 -5.71
N ASP A 18 -1.24 4.81 -6.54
CA ASP A 18 -1.50 3.39 -6.36
C ASP A 18 -0.21 2.58 -6.48
N ALA A 19 0.69 2.91 -7.41
CA ALA A 19 1.99 2.25 -7.54
C ALA A 19 2.88 2.43 -6.29
N LYS A 20 2.94 3.66 -5.74
CA LYS A 20 3.68 3.93 -4.50
C LYS A 20 3.10 3.16 -3.32
N ARG A 21 1.77 3.16 -3.20
CA ARG A 21 1.04 2.45 -2.16
C ARG A 21 1.25 0.94 -2.27
N ALA A 22 1.18 0.36 -3.46
CA ALA A 22 1.40 -1.06 -3.68
C ALA A 22 2.79 -1.51 -3.20
N ALA A 23 3.84 -0.74 -3.51
CA ALA A 23 5.19 -1.03 -3.04
C ALA A 23 5.32 -0.99 -1.50
N GLN A 24 4.61 -0.07 -0.84
CA GLN A 24 4.57 0.00 0.63
C GLN A 24 3.84 -1.19 1.24
N PHE A 25 2.69 -1.58 0.66
CA PHE A 25 1.93 -2.75 1.12
C PHE A 25 2.76 -4.03 1.05
N THR A 26 3.47 -4.27 -0.06
CA THR A 26 4.34 -5.46 -0.18
C THR A 26 5.40 -5.51 0.92
N LYS A 27 6.00 -4.37 1.28
CA LYS A 27 6.98 -4.30 2.38
C LYS A 27 6.32 -4.63 3.71
N VAL A 28 5.24 -3.94 4.06
CA VAL A 28 4.53 -4.13 5.33
C VAL A 28 4.01 -5.56 5.47
N SER A 29 3.43 -6.14 4.42
CA SER A 29 2.94 -7.53 4.44
C SER A 29 4.07 -8.54 4.71
N ARG A 30 5.25 -8.32 4.14
CA ARG A 30 6.43 -9.16 4.41
C ARG A 30 6.86 -9.06 5.87
N GLU A 31 6.96 -7.83 6.39
CA GLU A 31 7.36 -7.61 7.78
C GLU A 31 6.36 -8.22 8.76
N ILE A 32 5.06 -8.06 8.54
CA ILE A 32 4.02 -8.70 9.37
C ILE A 32 4.17 -10.22 9.38
N THR A 33 4.45 -10.82 8.21
CA THR A 33 4.63 -12.28 8.10
C THR A 33 5.84 -12.75 8.89
N ILE A 34 6.95 -11.99 8.85
CA ILE A 34 8.17 -12.31 9.59
C ILE A 34 7.94 -12.13 11.10
N ALA A 35 7.35 -11.00 11.51
CA ALA A 35 7.02 -10.73 12.89
C ALA A 35 6.12 -11.83 13.48
N ALA A 36 5.05 -12.21 12.78
CA ALA A 36 4.15 -13.29 13.22
C ALA A 36 4.84 -14.66 13.31
N ARG A 37 5.84 -14.92 12.46
CA ARG A 37 6.64 -16.15 12.52
C ARG A 37 7.57 -16.19 13.73
N ILE A 38 8.10 -15.04 14.15
CA ILE A 38 9.08 -14.94 15.25
C ILE A 38 8.38 -14.77 16.61
N GLY A 39 7.46 -13.81 16.73
CA GLY A 39 6.76 -13.48 17.98
C GLY A 39 5.43 -14.21 18.19
N GLY A 40 5.02 -15.05 17.24
CA GLY A 40 3.76 -15.78 17.31
C GLY A 40 2.55 -14.99 16.80
N PRO A 41 1.37 -15.63 16.77
CA PRO A 41 0.18 -15.12 16.10
C PRO A 41 -0.58 -14.04 16.90
N ASP A 42 -0.26 -13.85 18.17
CA ASP A 42 -0.88 -12.83 19.01
C ASP A 42 -0.15 -11.50 18.85
N ALA A 43 -0.84 -10.53 18.26
CA ALA A 43 -0.29 -9.19 18.01
C ALA A 43 -0.07 -8.38 19.30
N ALA A 44 -0.75 -8.71 20.41
CA ALA A 44 -0.58 -7.99 21.67
C ALA A 44 0.70 -8.39 22.42
N SER A 45 1.21 -9.60 22.18
CA SER A 45 2.44 -10.11 22.78
C SER A 45 3.65 -10.04 21.83
N ASN A 46 3.47 -9.47 20.63
CA ASN A 46 4.47 -9.32 19.58
C ASN A 46 4.71 -7.82 19.27
N PRO A 47 5.65 -7.16 19.98
CA PRO A 47 5.90 -5.71 19.87
C PRO A 47 6.55 -5.26 18.56
#